data_AF-C5BUJ4-F1
#
_entry.id   AF-C5BUJ4-F1
#
_cell.length_a   1.000
_cell.length_b   1.000
_cell.length_c   1.000
_cell.angle_alpha   90.00
_cell.angle_beta   90.00
_cell.angle_gamma   90.00
#
_symmetry.space_group_name_H-M   'P 1'
#
loop_
_entity.id
_entity.type
_entity.pdbx_description
1 polymer ?
#
loop_
_entity_poly.entity_id
_entity_poly.type
_entity_poly.pdbx_seq_one_letter_code
_entity_poly.pdbx_strand_id
1 'polypeptide(L)'
;MAKKFEDQPHDGVCGHCKSPVPLSAAVCAQCGARWGTSLGYSKQQIYDTALFKAKWCGIICAAILIFFVATALIQSPWVALAAVLAVVPGIPVLGTGIGNLINMRKAAKAHITWWRATQ
;
A
#
# COMPACT_ATOMS: atom_id res chain seq x y z
N MET A 1 3.08 12.30 10.77
CA MET A 1 3.77 13.03 9.69
C MET A 1 4.13 12.02 8.60
N ALA A 2 3.50 12.11 7.43
CA ALA A 2 3.81 11.20 6.32
C ALA A 2 5.21 11.55 5.79
N LYS A 3 6.13 10.59 5.84
CA LYS A 3 7.48 10.76 5.32
C LYS A 3 7.34 10.86 3.79
N LYS A 4 7.52 12.04 3.21
CA LYS A 4 7.52 12.23 1.76
C LYS A 4 8.73 11.45 1.24
N PHE A 5 8.49 10.37 0.51
CA PHE A 5 9.58 9.64 -0.14
C PHE A 5 9.97 10.47 -1.36
N GLU A 6 10.99 11.32 -1.21
CA GLU A 6 11.61 11.95 -2.38
C GLU A 6 12.14 10.84 -3.29
N ASP A 7 11.73 10.88 -4.56
CA ASP A 7 12.28 10.04 -5.59
C ASP A 7 13.78 10.32 -5.64
N GLN A 8 14.59 9.34 -5.24
CA GLN A 8 16.04 9.50 -5.25
C GLN A 8 16.46 9.78 -6.69
N PRO A 9 17.20 10.87 -6.97
CA PRO A 9 17.68 11.14 -8.31
C PRO A 9 18.63 10.01 -8.74
N HIS A 10 18.57 9.63 -10.01
CA HIS A 10 19.53 8.68 -10.58
C HIS A 10 20.85 9.39 -10.91
N ASP A 11 21.94 8.64 -11.03
CA ASP A 11 23.30 9.16 -11.25
C ASP A 11 23.56 9.66 -12.69
N GLY A 12 22.51 10.05 -13.42
CA GLY A 12 22.63 10.47 -14.83
C GLY A 12 22.97 9.36 -15.83
N VAL A 13 22.97 8.09 -15.40
CA VAL A 13 23.27 6.93 -16.25
C VAL A 13 22.21 5.84 -16.08
N CYS A 14 21.74 5.26 -17.19
CA CYS A 14 20.82 4.14 -17.17
C CYS A 14 21.51 2.88 -16.64
N GLY A 15 20.99 2.30 -15.57
CA GLY A 15 21.49 1.07 -14.96
C GLY A 15 21.38 -0.15 -15.88
N HIS A 16 20.44 -0.14 -16.82
CA HIS A 16 20.13 -1.26 -17.73
C HIS A 16 20.97 -1.25 -19.02
N CYS A 17 21.11 -0.10 -19.69
CA CYS A 17 21.86 0.00 -20.96
C CYS A 17 23.11 0.88 -20.88
N LYS A 18 23.43 1.42 -19.70
CA LYS A 18 24.60 2.27 -19.42
C LYS A 18 24.67 3.57 -20.23
N SER A 19 23.58 3.95 -20.90
CA SER A 19 23.50 5.20 -21.63
C SER A 19 23.35 6.42 -20.71
N PRO A 20 23.84 7.59 -21.12
CA PRO A 20 23.61 8.83 -20.40
C PRO A 20 22.11 9.20 -20.46
N VAL A 21 21.56 9.62 -19.32
CA VAL A 21 20.15 10.00 -19.16
C VAL A 21 20.08 11.32 -18.38
N PRO A 22 19.28 12.31 -18.80
CA PRO A 22 19.14 13.58 -18.06
C PRO A 22 18.68 13.33 -16.62
N LEU A 23 19.24 14.03 -15.63
CA LEU A 23 18.95 13.83 -14.19
C LEU A 23 17.45 13.95 -13.81
N SER A 24 16.65 14.60 -14.65
CA SER A 24 15.20 14.76 -14.48
C SER A 24 14.37 13.69 -15.20
N ALA A 25 14.97 12.77 -15.94
CA ALA A 25 14.25 11.85 -16.81
C ALA A 25 13.86 10.56 -16.07
N ALA A 26 12.55 10.33 -15.95
CA ALA A 26 12.01 9.10 -15.34
C ALA A 26 12.13 7.85 -16.25
N VAL A 27 12.47 8.03 -17.53
CA VAL A 27 12.57 6.95 -18.53
C VAL A 27 13.82 7.14 -19.37
N CYS A 28 14.55 6.07 -19.61
CA CYS A 28 15.69 6.05 -20.52
C CYS A 28 15.18 6.07 -21.97
N ALA A 29 15.54 7.10 -22.75
CA ALA A 29 15.13 7.23 -24.14
C ALA A 29 15.69 6.12 -25.07
N GLN A 30 16.81 5.50 -24.71
CA GLN A 30 17.46 4.49 -25.56
C GLN A 30 16.90 3.08 -25.38
N CYS A 31 16.68 2.65 -24.14
CA CYS A 31 16.19 1.30 -23.85
C CYS A 31 14.77 1.28 -23.27
N GLY A 32 14.14 2.42 -23.02
CA GLY A 32 12.80 2.47 -22.42
C GLY A 32 12.71 1.95 -20.99
N ALA A 33 13.86 1.67 -20.34
CA ALA A 33 13.87 1.33 -18.92
C ALA A 33 13.39 2.51 -18.09
N ARG A 34 12.61 2.26 -17.05
CA ARG A 34 12.04 3.28 -16.17
C ARG A 34 12.83 3.34 -14.86
N TRP A 35 13.02 4.55 -14.34
CA TRP A 35 13.60 4.78 -13.03
C TRP A 35 12.48 4.72 -11.98
N GLY A 36 12.57 3.77 -11.06
CA GLY A 36 11.50 3.58 -10.07
C GLY A 36 11.53 2.21 -9.40
N THR A 37 10.39 1.81 -8.84
CA THR A 37 10.20 0.45 -8.33
C THR A 37 9.75 -0.46 -9.47
N SER A 38 10.11 -1.75 -9.43
CA SER A 38 9.70 -2.77 -10.41
C SER A 38 8.17 -2.94 -10.55
N LEU A 39 7.40 -2.36 -9.63
CA LEU A 39 5.94 -2.37 -9.63
C LEU A 39 5.35 -1.24 -10.48
N GLY A 40 6.17 -0.29 -10.98
CA GLY A 40 5.71 0.86 -11.77
C GLY A 40 5.01 1.96 -10.99
N TYR A 41 4.91 1.82 -9.66
CA TYR A 41 4.38 2.84 -8.75
C TYR A 41 5.49 3.56 -8.00
N SER A 42 5.28 4.83 -7.67
CA SER A 42 6.19 5.56 -6.77
C SER A 42 6.08 5.03 -5.34
N LYS A 43 7.14 5.18 -4.53
CA LYS A 43 7.10 4.82 -3.09
C LYS A 43 5.95 5.52 -2.37
N GLN A 44 5.71 6.77 -2.75
CA GLN A 44 4.61 7.59 -2.25
C GLN A 44 3.24 6.96 -2.58
N GLN A 45 3.01 6.57 -3.84
CA GLN A 45 1.75 5.92 -4.25
C GLN A 45 1.49 4.61 -3.49
N ILE A 46 2.52 3.78 -3.29
CA ILE A 46 2.38 2.53 -2.54
C ILE A 46 2.03 2.82 -1.08
N TYR A 47 2.66 3.82 -0.48
CA TYR A 47 2.37 4.25 0.89
C TYR A 47 0.96 4.82 1.04
N ASP A 48 0.55 5.72 0.14
CA ASP A 48 -0.76 6.36 0.18
C ASP A 48 -1.88 5.34 -0.01
N THR A 49 -1.69 4.37 -0.91
CA THR A 49 -2.65 3.28 -1.12
C THR A 49 -2.75 2.40 0.13
N ALA A 50 -1.62 2.09 0.78
CA ALA A 50 -1.62 1.32 2.03
C ALA A 50 -2.29 2.10 3.17
N LEU A 51 -2.03 3.40 3.29
CA LEU A 51 -2.63 4.28 4.31
C LEU A 51 -4.15 4.38 4.13
N PHE A 52 -4.61 4.54 2.89
CA PHE A 52 -6.05 4.58 2.58
C PHE A 52 -6.73 3.27 2.99
N LYS A 53 -6.16 2.12 2.60
CA LYS A 53 -6.69 0.81 3.01
C LYS A 53 -6.70 0.62 4.52
N ALA A 54 -5.66 1.08 5.22
CA ALA A 54 -5.57 0.99 6.68
C ALA A 54 -6.65 1.85 7.36
N LYS A 55 -6.88 3.07 6.87
CA LYS A 55 -7.94 3.97 7.38
C LYS A 55 -9.33 3.36 7.22
N TRP A 56 -9.65 2.86 6.03
CA TRP A 56 -10.95 2.22 5.78
C TRP A 56 -11.15 0.97 6.63
N CYS A 57 -10.12 0.15 6.78
CA CYS A 57 -10.15 -1.01 7.67
C CYS A 57 -10.46 -0.58 9.11
N GLY A 58 -9.77 0.45 9.62
CA GLY A 58 -10.02 0.99 10.97
C GLY A 58 -11.45 1.52 11.16
N ILE A 59 -12.00 2.22 10.17
CA ILE A 59 -13.39 2.73 10.21
C ILE A 59 -14.39 1.58 10.27
N ILE A 60 -14.20 0.55 9.44
CA ILE A 60 -15.09 -0.63 9.40
C ILE A 60 -15.03 -1.38 10.74
N CYS A 61 -13.83 -1.58 11.30
CA CYS A 61 -13.67 -2.20 12.62
C CYS A 61 -14.39 -1.40 13.71
N ALA A 62 -14.21 -0.08 13.72
CA ALA A 62 -14.85 0.79 14.70
C ALA A 62 -16.38 0.74 14.59
N ALA A 63 -16.92 0.76 13.37
CA ALA A 63 -18.36 0.66 13.13
C ALA A 63 -18.95 -0.67 13.63
N ILE A 64 -18.27 -1.79 13.35
CA ILE A 64 -18.68 -3.11 13.84
C ILE A 64 -18.63 -3.17 15.38
N LEU A 65 -17.57 -2.63 15.99
CA LEU A 65 -17.43 -2.59 17.45
C LEU A 65 -18.56 -1.78 18.10
N ILE A 66 -18.85 -0.58 17.57
CA ILE A 66 -19.92 0.29 18.07
C ILE A 66 -21.27 -0.42 17.93
N PHE A 67 -21.53 -1.05 16.79
CA PHE A 67 -22.76 -1.82 16.57
C PHE A 67 -22.89 -2.97 17.58
N PHE A 68 -21.82 -3.72 17.82
CA PHE A 68 -21.80 -4.80 18.79
C PHE A 68 -22.09 -4.30 20.21
N VAL A 69 -21.40 -3.25 20.65
CA VAL A 69 -21.62 -2.64 21.98
C VAL A 69 -23.07 -2.15 22.13
N ALA A 70 -23.61 -1.46 21.12
CA ALA A 70 -25.00 -0.99 21.14
C ALA A 70 -26.00 -2.15 21.27
N THR A 71 -25.83 -3.21 20.47
CA THR A 71 -26.72 -4.39 20.53
C THR A 71 -26.61 -5.15 21.86
N ALA A 72 -25.42 -5.23 22.44
CA ALA A 72 -25.20 -5.86 23.75
C ALA A 72 -25.87 -5.08 24.89
N LEU A 73 -25.80 -3.75 24.86
CA LEU A 73 -26.44 -2.88 25.87
C LEU A 73 -27.97 -2.95 25.81
N ILE A 74 -28.55 -3.15 24.62
CA ILE A 74 -30.00 -3.22 24.42
C ILE A 74 -30.55 -4.64 24.69
N GLN A 75 -29.68 -5.63 25.02
CA GLN A 75 -30.04 -7.05 25.16
C GLN A 75 -30.86 -7.57 23.98
N SER A 76 -30.50 -7.09 22.79
CA SER A 76 -31.24 -7.33 21.58
C SER A 76 -31.04 -8.78 21.09
N PRO A 77 -32.08 -9.50 20.64
CA PRO A 77 -31.92 -10.84 20.07
C PRO A 77 -31.04 -10.85 18.80
N TRP A 78 -30.81 -9.68 18.21
CA TRP A 78 -29.91 -9.47 17.08
C TRP A 78 -28.42 -9.57 17.43
N VAL A 79 -28.05 -9.77 18.70
CA VAL A 79 -26.65 -10.00 19.12
C VAL A 79 -26.02 -11.19 18.40
N ALA A 80 -26.79 -12.24 18.10
CA ALA A 80 -26.31 -13.38 17.31
C ALA A 80 -25.99 -12.98 15.86
N LEU A 81 -26.84 -12.14 15.25
CA LEU A 81 -26.60 -11.61 13.90
C LEU A 81 -25.38 -10.66 13.90
N ALA A 82 -25.23 -9.84 14.95
CA ALA A 82 -24.08 -8.97 15.14
C ALA A 82 -22.77 -9.77 15.29
N ALA A 83 -22.78 -10.89 16.01
CA ALA A 83 -21.62 -11.77 16.15
C ALA A 83 -21.22 -12.40 14.81
N VAL A 84 -22.18 -12.88 14.01
CA VAL A 84 -21.90 -13.43 12.67
C VAL A 84 -21.35 -12.36 11.73
N LEU A 85 -21.95 -11.16 11.73
CA LEU A 85 -21.49 -10.02 10.95
C LEU A 85 -20.16 -9.42 11.45
N ALA A 86 -19.71 -9.74 12.66
CA ALA A 86 -18.37 -9.37 13.14
C ALA A 86 -17.30 -10.40 12.73
N VAL A 87 -17.66 -11.69 12.71
CA VAL A 87 -16.73 -12.78 12.36
C VAL A 87 -16.43 -12.84 10.86
N VAL A 88 -17.45 -12.67 10.02
CA VAL A 88 -17.30 -12.75 8.55
C VAL A 88 -16.33 -11.69 7.98
N PRO A 89 -16.39 -10.40 8.38
CA PRO A 89 -15.39 -9.42 7.98
C PRO A 89 -14.12 -9.45 8.86
N GLY A 90 -14.14 -10.03 10.06
CA GLY A 90 -12.99 -10.07 10.98
C GLY A 90 -11.77 -10.80 10.41
N ILE A 91 -11.99 -11.90 9.67
CA ILE A 91 -10.92 -12.67 9.02
C ILE A 91 -10.22 -11.87 7.90
N PRO A 92 -10.95 -11.27 6.92
CA PRO A 92 -10.32 -10.42 5.91
C PRO A 92 -9.72 -9.12 6.49
N VAL A 93 -10.27 -8.57 7.57
CA VAL A 93 -9.71 -7.39 8.26
C VAL A 93 -8.33 -7.67 8.85
N LEU A 94 -8.15 -8.79 9.55
CA LEU A 94 -6.86 -9.18 10.12
C LEU A 94 -5.85 -9.54 9.02
N GLY A 95 -6.29 -10.27 7.99
CA GLY A 95 -5.46 -10.60 6.82
C GLY A 95 -5.01 -9.35 6.03
N THR A 96 -5.90 -8.38 5.87
CA THR A 96 -5.58 -7.11 5.19
C THR A 96 -4.68 -6.22 6.04
N GLY A 97 -4.82 -6.21 7.37
CA GLY A 97 -3.92 -5.48 8.27
C GLY A 97 -2.47 -5.97 8.20
N ILE A 98 -2.26 -7.28 8.31
CA ILE A 98 -0.92 -7.90 8.20
C ILE A 98 -0.36 -7.73 6.79
N GLY A 99 -1.18 -7.96 5.76
CA GLY A 99 -0.81 -7.74 4.36
C GLY A 99 -0.39 -6.29 4.07
N ASN A 100 -1.10 -5.31 4.64
CA ASN A 100 -0.74 -3.89 4.51
C ASN A 100 0.61 -3.57 5.17
N LEU A 101 0.89 -4.13 6.35
CA LEU A 101 2.16 -3.95 7.04
C LEU A 101 3.33 -4.54 6.25
N ILE A 102 3.14 -5.73 5.66
CA ILE A 102 4.13 -6.35 4.79
C ILE A 102 4.35 -5.49 3.54
N ASN A 103 3.28 -4.98 2.92
CA ASN A 103 3.37 -4.12 1.74
C ASN A 103 4.05 -2.79 2.04
N MET A 104 3.77 -2.16 3.19
CA MET A 104 4.48 -0.95 3.63
C MET A 104 5.96 -1.23 3.90
N ARG A 105 6.30 -2.36 4.52
CA ARG A 105 7.70 -2.76 4.71
C ARG A 105 8.41 -3.03 3.39
N LYS A 106 7.74 -3.68 2.42
CA LYS A 106 8.28 -3.88 1.07
C LYS A 106 8.45 -2.56 0.33
N ALA A 107 7.50 -1.63 0.44
CA ALA A 107 7.58 -0.29 -0.16
C ALA A 107 8.72 0.54 0.45
N ALA A 108 8.88 0.49 1.77
CA ALA A 108 9.97 1.17 2.48
C ALA A 108 11.35 0.61 2.10
N LYS A 109 11.44 -0.69 1.83
CA LYS A 109 12.67 -1.38 1.41
C LYS A 109 12.84 -1.50 -0.10
N ALA A 110 11.90 -1.00 -0.91
CA ALA A 110 12.00 -1.09 -2.35
C ALA A 110 13.21 -0.26 -2.81
N HIS A 111 14.20 -0.93 -3.38
CA HIS A 111 15.32 -0.25 -4.03
C HIS A 111 14.80 0.39 -5.31
N ILE A 112 15.12 1.66 -5.51
CA ILE A 112 14.86 2.37 -6.76
C ILE A 112 15.98 1.93 -7.70
N THR A 113 15.62 1.29 -8.80
CA THR A 113 16.58 0.82 -9.81
C THR A 113 16.00 1.03 -11.20
N TRP A 114 16.87 0.97 -12.19
CA TRP A 114 16.44 0.91 -13.58
C TRP A 114 15.83 -0.45 -13.87
N TRP A 115 14.57 -0.48 -14.28
CA TRP A 115 13.87 -1.71 -14.62
C TRP A 115 13.12 -1.58 -15.94
N ARG A 116 12.92 -2.71 -16.62
CA ARG A 116 12.13 -2.83 -17.85
C ARG A 116 11.16 -3.97 -17.64
N ALA A 117 9.88 -3.77 -17.94
CA ALA A 117 8.94 -4.90 -18.03
C ALA A 117 9.45 -5.78 -19.17
N THR A 118 9.95 -6.97 -18.84
CA THR A 118 10.20 -8.01 -19.85
C THR A 118 8.86 -8.32 -20.50
N GLN A 119 8.76 -8.02 -21.80
CA GLN A 119 7.67 -8.52 -22.63
C GLN A 119 7.76 -10.04 -22.74
#